data_AF-A0A2U9PDW9-F1
#
_entry.id   AF-A0A2U9PDW9-F1
#
_cell.length_a   1.000
_cell.length_b   1.000
_cell.length_c   1.000
_cell.angle_alpha   90.00
_cell.angle_beta   90.00
_cell.angle_gamma   90.00
#
_symmetry.space_group_name_H-M   'P 1'
#
loop_
_entity.id
_entity.type
_entity.pdbx_description
1 polymer ?
#
loop_
_entity_poly.entity_id
_entity_poly.type
_entity_poly.pdbx_seq_one_letter_code
_entity_poly.pdbx_strand_id
1 'polypeptide(L)'
;PGPLLRWREGDTVTLRVKNRLDEATSIHWHGIILPANMDGVPGLSFDGIAPDGLYVYRFKVRQHGTYWYHSHSGFQEQSGVYGPLVIDPKEPEPFEYDREHVIMLSDWTDEEPVQLMKTLKKQSDYYNNNQRTVGDFINDVGEKGWSETTRDRWMWAQMRMDPTDLADVSGATYTYLMNGQAPNMNWTGLFKPGERIRLRLINGSAMTYFDVRIPGLKMTVVASDGLHVKPVTVDELRIAVAETFDVIVEPAEGAYTLFAQSMDRTGYARGTLASRPGLQAAVPPLDPRPLLSMDDMGMAGMEHGSMNHAAAPATHDMSGMDHSKMGHDAMPGMDHAQTPAQKTPTPQSHPESENNNPLVDMQAMSTSPKLDDPGIGLRDNGRRVLTYADLRSTFEDPDGREPSRTIELHLTGHMEKYAWSFDGVKFSDAKPLMLKYGERVRVVL
;
A
#
# COMPACT_ATOMS: atom_id res chain seq x y z
N PRO A 1 -20.62 3.14 -3.74
CA PRO A 1 -20.09 2.21 -4.77
C PRO A 1 -21.15 1.89 -5.83
N GLY A 2 -20.71 1.64 -7.06
CA GLY A 2 -21.48 1.05 -8.14
C GLY A 2 -21.86 -0.42 -7.88
N PRO A 3 -22.64 -1.03 -8.77
CA PRO A 3 -23.10 -2.41 -8.61
C PRO A 3 -21.93 -3.40 -8.62
N LEU A 4 -22.10 -4.53 -7.90
CA LEU A 4 -21.24 -5.68 -8.10
C LEU A 4 -21.39 -6.19 -9.54
N LEU A 5 -20.27 -6.19 -10.27
CA LEU A 5 -20.18 -6.92 -11.53
C LEU A 5 -19.72 -8.33 -11.22
N ARG A 6 -20.43 -9.32 -11.76
CA ARG A 6 -20.05 -10.73 -11.64
C ARG A 6 -19.92 -11.35 -13.02
N TRP A 7 -18.73 -11.80 -13.35
CA TRP A 7 -18.42 -12.44 -14.64
C TRP A 7 -17.98 -13.88 -14.41
N ARG A 8 -17.77 -14.62 -15.50
CA ARG A 8 -17.21 -15.97 -15.47
C ARG A 8 -15.96 -16.03 -16.32
N GLU A 9 -14.95 -16.74 -15.82
CA GLU A 9 -13.72 -17.00 -16.55
C GLU A 9 -14.00 -17.67 -17.91
N GLY A 10 -13.37 -17.16 -18.96
CA GLY A 10 -13.50 -17.67 -20.33
C GLY A 10 -14.59 -16.98 -21.16
N ASP A 11 -15.53 -16.28 -20.53
CA ASP A 11 -16.58 -15.53 -21.22
C ASP A 11 -16.01 -14.30 -21.94
N THR A 12 -16.71 -13.86 -22.99
CA THR A 12 -16.48 -12.54 -23.58
C THR A 12 -17.51 -11.57 -23.03
N VAL A 13 -17.05 -10.58 -22.27
CA VAL A 13 -17.91 -9.54 -21.73
C VAL A 13 -18.06 -8.42 -22.74
N THR A 14 -19.22 -7.76 -22.74
CA THR A 14 -19.47 -6.54 -23.51
C THR A 14 -20.18 -5.54 -22.60
N LEU A 15 -19.49 -4.45 -22.24
CA LEU A 15 -20.01 -3.41 -21.38
C LEU A 15 -20.14 -2.11 -22.16
N ARG A 16 -21.35 -1.54 -22.16
CA ARG A 16 -21.65 -0.26 -22.81
C ARG A 16 -21.67 0.82 -21.73
N VAL A 17 -20.64 1.65 -21.68
CA VAL A 17 -20.53 2.75 -20.72
C VAL A 17 -20.94 4.03 -21.42
N LYS A 18 -22.12 4.55 -21.04
CA LYS A 18 -22.64 5.83 -21.50
C LYS A 18 -22.26 6.89 -20.45
N ASN A 19 -21.45 7.85 -20.86
CA ASN A 19 -21.17 9.00 -20.01
C ASN A 19 -22.39 9.92 -19.96
N ARG A 20 -22.86 10.24 -18.75
CA ARG A 20 -23.94 11.20 -18.49
C ARG A 20 -23.49 12.37 -17.61
N LEU A 21 -22.18 12.46 -17.36
CA LEU A 21 -21.55 13.59 -16.72
C LEU A 21 -21.34 14.71 -17.74
N ASP A 22 -21.10 15.92 -17.25
CA ASP A 22 -20.70 17.09 -18.03
C ASP A 22 -19.20 17.15 -18.31
N GLU A 23 -18.43 16.22 -17.75
CA GLU A 23 -17.00 16.03 -17.96
C GLU A 23 -16.66 14.65 -18.56
N ALA A 24 -15.43 14.48 -19.05
CA ALA A 24 -14.97 13.19 -19.56
C ALA A 24 -14.85 12.16 -18.43
N THR A 25 -15.11 10.89 -18.73
CA THR A 25 -15.01 9.79 -17.75
C THR A 25 -14.29 8.58 -18.35
N SER A 26 -13.95 7.62 -17.52
CA SER A 26 -13.44 6.32 -17.93
C SER A 26 -13.84 5.26 -16.92
N ILE A 27 -13.71 3.99 -17.31
CA ILE A 27 -13.75 2.86 -16.37
C ILE A 27 -12.53 2.00 -16.65
N HIS A 28 -11.67 1.88 -15.64
CA HIS A 28 -10.57 0.94 -15.58
C HIS A 28 -10.99 -0.33 -14.84
N TRP A 29 -10.52 -1.48 -15.33
CA TRP A 29 -10.84 -2.81 -14.79
C TRP A 29 -9.63 -3.30 -14.00
N HIS A 30 -9.56 -2.91 -12.73
CA HIS A 30 -8.39 -3.09 -11.89
C HIS A 30 -7.99 -4.57 -11.77
N GLY A 31 -6.75 -4.88 -12.15
CA GLY A 31 -6.18 -6.22 -12.11
C GLY A 31 -6.53 -7.11 -13.31
N ILE A 32 -7.34 -6.66 -14.27
CA ILE A 32 -7.79 -7.50 -15.39
C ILE A 32 -6.79 -7.51 -16.54
N ILE A 33 -6.47 -8.70 -17.07
CA ILE A 33 -5.63 -8.90 -18.24
C ILE A 33 -6.47 -8.74 -19.50
N LEU A 34 -6.30 -7.60 -20.18
CA LEU A 34 -7.09 -7.21 -21.35
C LEU A 34 -6.23 -6.54 -22.43
N PRO A 35 -6.74 -6.38 -23.67
CA PRO A 35 -6.07 -5.56 -24.68
C PRO A 35 -5.97 -4.11 -24.23
N ALA A 36 -4.87 -3.42 -24.56
CA ALA A 36 -4.60 -2.06 -24.10
C ALA A 36 -5.79 -1.10 -24.28
N ASN A 37 -6.45 -1.09 -25.45
CA ASN A 37 -7.60 -0.22 -25.70
C ASN A 37 -8.87 -0.54 -24.89
N MET A 38 -8.87 -1.59 -24.08
CA MET A 38 -9.98 -1.95 -23.17
C MET A 38 -9.68 -1.56 -21.72
N ASP A 39 -8.51 -1.00 -21.45
CA ASP A 39 -7.98 -0.75 -20.12
C ASP A 39 -8.58 0.49 -19.44
N GLY A 40 -9.05 1.47 -20.22
CA GLY A 40 -9.82 2.60 -19.69
C GLY A 40 -9.01 3.67 -18.97
N VAL A 41 -7.77 3.91 -19.40
CA VAL A 41 -6.84 4.92 -18.88
C VAL A 41 -6.70 6.05 -19.92
N PRO A 42 -7.36 7.21 -19.72
CA PRO A 42 -7.28 8.34 -20.64
C PRO A 42 -5.84 8.82 -20.85
N GLY A 43 -5.47 9.11 -22.09
CA GLY A 43 -4.12 9.56 -22.46
C GLY A 43 -3.08 8.44 -22.57
N LEU A 44 -3.43 7.20 -22.22
CA LEU A 44 -2.57 6.02 -22.39
C LEU A 44 -3.21 4.97 -23.29
N SER A 45 -4.36 4.41 -22.89
CA SER A 45 -5.03 3.33 -23.62
C SER A 45 -6.10 3.81 -24.59
N PHE A 46 -6.66 5.00 -24.37
CA PHE A 46 -7.65 5.67 -25.21
C PHE A 46 -7.82 7.15 -24.79
N ASP A 47 -8.74 7.88 -25.42
CA ASP A 47 -8.96 9.33 -25.18
C ASP A 47 -9.89 9.64 -24.00
N GLY A 48 -10.52 8.63 -23.38
CA GLY A 48 -11.63 8.85 -22.45
C GLY A 48 -13.00 8.87 -23.13
N ILE A 49 -14.06 8.82 -22.33
CA ILE A 49 -15.45 8.87 -22.80
C ILE A 49 -15.93 10.32 -22.63
N ALA A 50 -16.06 11.06 -23.72
CA ALA A 50 -16.56 12.44 -23.71
C ALA A 50 -17.96 12.54 -23.06
N PRO A 51 -18.39 13.73 -22.60
CA PRO A 51 -19.78 13.99 -22.18
C PRO A 51 -20.77 13.50 -23.24
N ASP A 52 -21.83 12.82 -22.81
CA ASP A 52 -22.79 12.12 -23.68
C ASP A 52 -22.16 11.08 -24.64
N GLY A 53 -20.89 10.75 -24.47
CA GLY A 53 -20.19 9.72 -25.22
C GLY A 53 -20.61 8.31 -24.80
N LEU A 54 -20.33 7.36 -25.67
CA LEU A 54 -20.53 5.94 -25.41
C LEU A 54 -19.24 5.20 -25.77
N TYR A 55 -18.73 4.39 -24.84
CA TYR A 55 -17.66 3.45 -25.13
C TYR A 55 -18.13 2.02 -24.89
N VAL A 56 -17.70 1.11 -25.77
CA VAL A 56 -18.04 -0.30 -25.70
C VAL A 56 -16.78 -1.08 -25.35
N TYR A 57 -16.65 -1.46 -24.09
CA TYR A 57 -15.63 -2.39 -23.66
C TYR A 57 -16.03 -3.80 -24.10
N ARG A 58 -15.13 -4.50 -24.79
CA ARG A 58 -15.34 -5.89 -25.19
C ARG A 58 -14.03 -6.66 -25.19
N PHE A 59 -13.91 -7.62 -24.29
CA PHE A 59 -12.73 -8.46 -24.17
C PHE A 59 -13.10 -9.84 -23.61
N LYS A 60 -12.20 -10.80 -23.81
CA LYS A 60 -12.32 -12.14 -23.22
C LYS A 60 -11.72 -12.12 -21.82
N VAL A 61 -12.47 -12.61 -20.85
CA VAL A 61 -12.03 -12.77 -19.46
C VAL A 61 -11.15 -14.01 -19.38
N ARG A 62 -9.92 -13.86 -18.86
CA ARG A 62 -8.87 -14.91 -18.89
C ARG A 62 -8.46 -15.43 -17.51
N GLN A 63 -9.02 -14.84 -16.46
CA GLN A 63 -8.65 -15.06 -15.07
C GLN A 63 -9.92 -15.07 -14.23
N HIS A 64 -9.80 -15.48 -12.98
CA HIS A 64 -10.87 -15.48 -11.98
C HIS A 64 -10.36 -14.87 -10.67
N GLY A 65 -11.26 -14.55 -9.75
CA GLY A 65 -10.91 -14.00 -8.44
C GLY A 65 -11.68 -12.74 -8.07
N THR A 66 -11.16 -12.03 -7.08
CA THR A 66 -11.70 -10.77 -6.57
C THR A 66 -10.93 -9.61 -7.19
N TYR A 67 -11.68 -8.66 -7.76
CA TYR A 67 -11.18 -7.48 -8.45
C TYR A 67 -12.12 -6.30 -8.19
N TRP A 68 -11.87 -5.17 -8.83
CA TRP A 68 -12.75 -4.02 -8.79
C TRP A 68 -12.61 -3.19 -10.06
N TYR A 69 -13.49 -2.21 -10.22
CA TYR A 69 -13.43 -1.25 -11.31
C TYR A 69 -13.57 0.16 -10.75
N HIS A 70 -12.92 1.13 -11.39
CA HIS A 70 -12.99 2.52 -10.98
C HIS A 70 -12.72 3.47 -12.15
N SER A 71 -13.12 4.73 -12.01
CA SER A 71 -12.72 5.75 -12.97
C SER A 71 -11.23 6.01 -12.89
N HIS A 72 -10.62 6.23 -14.04
CA HIS A 72 -9.25 6.69 -14.17
C HIS A 72 -9.18 8.13 -14.71
N SER A 73 -10.30 8.86 -14.61
CA SER A 73 -10.44 10.26 -15.03
C SER A 73 -10.49 11.18 -13.81
N GLY A 74 -9.46 12.02 -13.65
CA GLY A 74 -9.37 12.97 -12.53
C GLY A 74 -9.48 12.28 -11.18
N PHE A 75 -10.34 12.80 -10.31
CA PHE A 75 -10.62 12.27 -8.98
C PHE A 75 -12.02 11.63 -8.89
N GLN A 76 -12.56 11.15 -10.01
CA GLN A 76 -13.90 10.56 -10.06
C GLN A 76 -14.00 9.27 -9.24
N GLU A 77 -12.90 8.53 -9.06
CA GLU A 77 -12.83 7.36 -8.18
C GLU A 77 -13.14 7.77 -6.73
N GLN A 78 -12.40 8.71 -6.14
CA GLN A 78 -12.74 9.27 -4.82
C GLN A 78 -14.16 9.86 -4.75
N SER A 79 -14.69 10.37 -5.87
CA SER A 79 -16.05 10.93 -5.96
C SER A 79 -17.16 9.86 -6.08
N GLY A 80 -16.83 8.57 -6.09
CA GLY A 80 -17.82 7.48 -6.07
C GLY A 80 -17.90 6.62 -7.33
N VAL A 81 -17.11 6.89 -8.37
CA VAL A 81 -17.11 6.09 -9.61
C VAL A 81 -16.19 4.88 -9.45
N TYR A 82 -16.62 3.93 -8.63
CA TYR A 82 -15.95 2.65 -8.39
C TYR A 82 -16.94 1.57 -7.97
N GLY A 83 -16.59 0.30 -8.11
CA GLY A 83 -17.38 -0.81 -7.58
C GLY A 83 -16.65 -2.14 -7.64
N PRO A 84 -17.18 -3.16 -6.94
CA PRO A 84 -16.54 -4.46 -6.88
C PRO A 84 -16.76 -5.27 -8.16
N LEU A 85 -15.79 -6.12 -8.48
CA LEU A 85 -15.83 -7.05 -9.61
C LEU A 85 -15.43 -8.45 -9.12
N VAL A 86 -16.31 -9.42 -9.27
CA VAL A 86 -16.01 -10.83 -9.00
C VAL A 86 -16.02 -11.60 -10.30
N ILE A 87 -15.01 -12.44 -10.50
CA ILE A 87 -14.98 -13.35 -11.64
C ILE A 87 -15.00 -14.78 -11.12
N ASP A 88 -16.09 -15.48 -11.40
CA ASP A 88 -16.27 -16.88 -11.05
C ASP A 88 -15.29 -17.74 -11.87
N PRO A 89 -14.60 -18.69 -11.21
CA PRO A 89 -13.66 -19.56 -11.87
C PRO A 89 -14.38 -20.55 -12.78
N LYS A 90 -13.69 -20.97 -13.84
CA LYS A 90 -14.20 -22.02 -14.71
C LYS A 90 -14.16 -23.38 -14.04
N GLU A 91 -13.07 -23.64 -13.32
CA GLU A 91 -12.82 -24.87 -12.55
C GLU A 91 -13.05 -24.63 -11.05
N PRO A 92 -13.37 -25.67 -10.25
CA PRO A 92 -13.52 -25.52 -8.81
C PRO A 92 -12.27 -24.95 -8.13
N GLU A 93 -12.48 -24.08 -7.14
CA GLU A 93 -11.39 -23.49 -6.35
C GLU A 93 -10.74 -24.54 -5.43
N PRO A 94 -9.46 -24.34 -5.03
CA PRO A 94 -8.73 -25.29 -4.18
C PRO A 94 -9.13 -25.22 -2.70
N PHE A 95 -10.19 -24.50 -2.37
CA PHE A 95 -10.74 -24.35 -1.03
C PHE A 95 -12.27 -24.31 -1.10
N GLU A 96 -12.91 -24.61 0.01
CA GLU A 96 -14.37 -24.69 0.10
C GLU A 96 -14.93 -23.58 1.01
N TYR A 97 -16.12 -23.11 0.68
CA TYR A 97 -16.89 -22.15 1.46
C TYR A 97 -18.38 -22.36 1.22
N ASP A 98 -19.19 -22.01 2.20
CA ASP A 98 -20.66 -22.15 2.15
C ASP A 98 -21.34 -20.85 1.74
N ARG A 99 -20.66 -19.73 1.99
CA ARG A 99 -21.15 -18.37 1.74
C ARG A 99 -20.01 -17.45 1.35
N GLU A 100 -20.32 -16.43 0.57
CA GLU A 100 -19.42 -15.30 0.36
C GLU A 100 -20.08 -13.97 0.66
N HIS A 101 -19.27 -13.01 1.12
CA HIS A 101 -19.63 -11.60 1.22
C HIS A 101 -18.52 -10.76 0.58
N VAL A 102 -18.91 -9.80 -0.26
CA VAL A 102 -17.97 -8.81 -0.80
C VAL A 102 -17.91 -7.61 0.14
N ILE A 103 -16.69 -7.22 0.49
CA ILE A 103 -16.38 -6.12 1.40
C ILE A 103 -15.55 -5.09 0.64
N MET A 104 -16.21 -4.03 0.19
CA MET A 104 -15.59 -2.87 -0.43
C MET A 104 -15.29 -1.83 0.66
N LEU A 105 -14.02 -1.62 0.96
CA LEU A 105 -13.54 -0.52 1.79
C LEU A 105 -13.26 0.70 0.90
N SER A 106 -13.60 1.88 1.41
CA SER A 106 -13.26 3.16 0.78
C SER A 106 -13.14 4.27 1.83
N ASP A 107 -12.45 5.36 1.52
CA ASP A 107 -12.57 6.64 2.21
C ASP A 107 -13.56 7.55 1.47
N TRP A 108 -14.13 8.51 2.20
CA TRP A 108 -15.05 9.51 1.68
C TRP A 108 -14.72 10.87 2.28
N THR A 109 -14.77 11.91 1.46
CA THR A 109 -14.67 13.30 1.92
C THR A 109 -15.86 14.09 1.42
N ASP A 110 -16.32 15.04 2.25
CA ASP A 110 -17.29 16.06 1.83
C ASP A 110 -16.61 17.27 1.16
N GLU A 111 -15.27 17.29 1.13
CA GLU A 111 -14.50 18.27 0.35
C GLU A 111 -14.41 17.86 -1.12
N GLU A 112 -14.26 18.84 -2.01
CA GLU A 112 -13.94 18.57 -3.41
C GLU A 112 -12.53 17.95 -3.52
N PRO A 113 -12.36 16.74 -4.10
CA PRO A 113 -11.06 16.06 -4.18
C PRO A 113 -9.95 16.91 -4.82
N VAL A 114 -10.29 17.70 -5.84
CA VAL A 114 -9.36 18.63 -6.49
C VAL A 114 -8.88 19.70 -5.51
N GLN A 115 -9.75 20.15 -4.60
CA GLN A 115 -9.40 21.15 -3.61
C GLN A 115 -8.52 20.55 -2.51
N LEU A 116 -8.83 19.34 -2.05
CA LEU A 116 -8.01 18.58 -1.12
C LEU A 116 -6.57 18.43 -1.66
N MET A 117 -6.41 17.97 -2.91
CA MET A 117 -5.10 17.88 -3.57
C MET A 117 -4.39 19.24 -3.68
N LYS A 118 -5.12 20.33 -3.97
CA LYS A 118 -4.54 21.69 -4.02
C LYS A 118 -4.07 22.15 -2.64
N THR A 119 -4.75 21.77 -1.57
CA THR A 119 -4.36 22.07 -0.20
C THR A 119 -3.08 21.33 0.16
N LEU A 120 -3.03 20.01 -0.07
CA LEU A 120 -1.83 19.19 0.16
C LEU A 120 -0.61 19.71 -0.61
N LYS A 121 -0.79 20.14 -1.85
CA LYS A 121 0.29 20.76 -2.64
C LYS A 121 0.80 22.11 -2.11
N LYS A 122 0.05 22.79 -1.26
CA LYS A 122 0.46 24.05 -0.64
C LYS A 122 1.00 23.84 0.77
N GLN A 123 0.44 22.87 1.48
CA GLN A 123 0.76 22.55 2.85
C GLN A 123 0.43 21.06 3.08
N SER A 124 1.47 20.22 2.99
CA SER A 124 1.33 18.75 3.04
C SER A 124 0.80 18.26 4.39
N ASP A 125 1.10 18.95 5.48
CA ASP A 125 0.70 18.60 6.85
C ASP A 125 -0.69 19.12 7.24
N TYR A 126 -1.42 19.79 6.33
CA TYR A 126 -2.65 20.53 6.67
C TYR A 126 -3.71 19.67 7.36
N TYR A 127 -3.88 18.41 6.95
CA TYR A 127 -4.88 17.50 7.52
C TYR A 127 -4.32 16.61 8.65
N ASN A 128 -3.06 16.82 9.05
CA ASN A 128 -2.47 16.17 10.20
C ASN A 128 -2.77 16.95 11.48
N ASN A 129 -3.85 16.57 12.17
CA ASN A 129 -4.24 17.16 13.46
C ASN A 129 -3.50 16.57 14.67
N ASN A 130 -2.50 15.72 14.46
CA ASN A 130 -1.87 14.91 15.50
C ASN A 130 -0.41 15.27 15.75
N GLN A 131 -0.01 16.47 15.35
CA GLN A 131 1.36 16.96 15.48
C GLN A 131 1.86 16.95 16.93
N ARG A 132 3.17 16.75 17.07
CA ARG A 132 3.83 16.63 18.37
C ARG A 132 3.81 17.97 19.12
N THR A 133 3.51 17.93 20.41
CA THR A 133 3.38 19.11 21.27
C THR A 133 4.58 19.30 22.20
N VAL A 134 4.62 20.44 22.92
CA VAL A 134 5.58 20.68 24.01
C VAL A 134 5.41 19.66 25.14
N GLY A 135 4.18 19.21 25.40
CA GLY A 135 3.91 18.16 26.39
C GLY A 135 4.57 16.84 26.00
N ASP A 136 4.48 16.47 24.72
CA ASP A 136 5.13 15.26 24.20
C ASP A 136 6.65 15.35 24.32
N PHE A 137 7.24 16.52 24.07
CA PHE A 137 8.67 16.72 24.27
C PHE A 137 9.10 16.50 25.73
N ILE A 138 8.33 17.01 26.70
CA ILE A 138 8.62 16.80 28.13
C ILE A 138 8.55 15.31 28.48
N ASN A 139 7.55 14.60 27.95
CA ASN A 139 7.41 13.16 28.14
C ASN A 139 8.60 12.40 27.52
N ASP A 140 8.98 12.72 26.28
CA ASP A 140 10.13 12.13 25.59
C ASP A 140 11.42 12.31 26.40
N VAL A 141 11.66 13.51 26.95
CA VAL A 141 12.82 13.80 27.81
C VAL A 141 12.79 12.96 29.08
N GLY A 142 11.61 12.73 29.67
CA GLY A 142 11.44 11.88 30.83
C GLY A 142 11.76 10.41 30.55
N GLU A 143 11.44 9.92 29.36
CA GLU A 143 11.62 8.51 28.97
C GLU A 143 13.01 8.22 28.40
N LYS A 144 13.49 9.06 27.47
CA LYS A 144 14.72 8.86 26.68
C LYS A 144 15.89 9.74 27.12
N GLY A 145 15.61 10.76 27.93
CA GLY A 145 16.59 11.77 28.32
C GLY A 145 16.73 12.90 27.29
N TRP A 146 17.35 14.00 27.75
CA TRP A 146 17.46 15.24 26.97
C TRP A 146 18.27 15.08 25.68
N SER A 147 19.40 14.37 25.76
CA SER A 147 20.33 14.24 24.63
C SER A 147 19.73 13.44 23.48
N GLU A 148 19.02 12.35 23.77
CA GLU A 148 18.42 11.51 22.73
C GLU A 148 17.23 12.22 22.10
N THR A 149 16.35 12.79 22.93
CA THR A 149 15.16 13.54 22.47
C THR A 149 15.53 14.70 21.56
N THR A 150 16.52 15.52 21.94
CA THR A 150 16.93 16.67 21.12
C THR A 150 17.55 16.26 19.79
N ARG A 151 18.31 15.15 19.76
CA ARG A 151 18.86 14.60 18.52
C ARG A 151 17.78 14.06 17.59
N ASP A 152 16.84 13.28 18.12
CA ASP A 152 15.68 12.77 17.37
C ASP A 152 14.88 13.91 16.74
N ARG A 153 14.53 14.92 17.53
CA ARG A 153 13.83 16.13 17.03
C ARG A 153 14.61 16.86 15.95
N TRP A 154 15.93 16.95 16.10
CA TRP A 154 16.78 17.59 15.11
C TRP A 154 16.84 16.80 13.80
N MET A 155 16.91 15.47 13.86
CA MET A 155 16.85 14.63 12.65
C MET A 155 15.53 14.83 11.91
N TRP A 156 14.37 14.72 12.57
CA TRP A 156 13.07 14.99 11.95
C TRP A 156 12.98 16.40 11.33
N ALA A 157 13.50 17.42 12.03
CA ALA A 157 13.51 18.79 11.52
C ALA A 157 14.41 18.96 10.29
N GLN A 158 15.55 18.26 10.21
CA GLN A 158 16.40 18.27 9.01
C GLN A 158 15.72 17.63 7.81
N MET A 159 15.02 16.51 8.03
CA MET A 159 14.25 15.82 6.99
C MET A 159 12.99 16.59 6.58
N ARG A 160 12.59 17.61 7.35
CA ARG A 160 11.33 18.38 7.17
C ARG A 160 10.10 17.48 7.16
N MET A 161 10.10 16.48 8.04
CA MET A 161 8.99 15.55 8.22
C MET A 161 8.50 15.56 9.65
N ASP A 162 7.23 15.21 9.84
CA ASP A 162 6.66 14.94 11.15
C ASP A 162 6.63 13.41 11.39
N PRO A 163 7.10 12.89 12.54
CA PRO A 163 6.98 11.47 12.86
C PRO A 163 5.52 10.97 12.93
N THR A 164 4.54 11.86 12.92
CA THR A 164 3.11 11.54 12.91
C THR A 164 2.49 11.51 11.51
N ASP A 165 3.29 11.77 10.47
CA ASP A 165 2.86 11.81 9.08
C ASP A 165 2.66 10.41 8.48
N LEU A 166 1.61 9.73 8.94
CA LEU A 166 1.26 8.36 8.54
C LEU A 166 0.24 8.30 7.40
N ALA A 167 -0.52 9.38 7.21
CA ALA A 167 -1.51 9.54 6.15
C ALA A 167 -1.70 11.03 5.89
N ASP A 168 -1.65 11.46 4.63
CA ASP A 168 -1.77 12.90 4.32
C ASP A 168 -3.16 13.46 4.65
N VAL A 169 -4.19 12.62 4.77
CA VAL A 169 -5.54 13.01 5.16
C VAL A 169 -6.07 12.08 6.23
N SER A 170 -6.46 12.67 7.36
CA SER A 170 -6.95 11.95 8.53
C SER A 170 -8.47 11.80 8.56
N GLY A 171 -8.95 11.01 9.52
CA GLY A 171 -10.37 10.83 9.85
C GLY A 171 -11.08 12.10 10.35
N ALA A 172 -10.37 13.23 10.47
CA ALA A 172 -11.00 14.53 10.65
C ALA A 172 -11.69 15.03 9.37
N THR A 173 -11.17 14.62 8.20
CA THR A 173 -11.69 14.96 6.87
C THR A 173 -12.29 13.75 6.16
N TYR A 174 -11.78 12.55 6.44
CA TYR A 174 -12.30 11.31 5.89
C TYR A 174 -13.32 10.61 6.78
N THR A 175 -14.39 10.14 6.15
CA THR A 175 -15.27 9.10 6.69
C THR A 175 -14.92 7.77 6.02
N TYR A 176 -14.55 6.78 6.82
CA TYR A 176 -14.21 5.45 6.30
C TYR A 176 -15.46 4.57 6.16
N LEU A 177 -15.63 3.99 4.97
CA LEU A 177 -16.85 3.28 4.58
C LEU A 177 -16.58 1.79 4.40
N MET A 178 -17.57 0.97 4.77
CA MET A 178 -17.63 -0.44 4.41
C MET A 178 -18.89 -0.69 3.60
N ASN A 179 -18.74 -1.18 2.37
CA ASN A 179 -19.85 -1.36 1.42
C ASN A 179 -20.69 -0.10 1.23
N GLY A 180 -20.04 1.07 1.23
CA GLY A 180 -20.70 2.38 1.13
C GLY A 180 -21.45 2.82 2.39
N GLN A 181 -21.28 2.13 3.51
CA GLN A 181 -21.91 2.47 4.79
C GLN A 181 -20.90 3.07 5.76
N ALA A 182 -21.25 4.21 6.35
CA ALA A 182 -20.48 4.83 7.41
C ALA A 182 -20.47 3.95 8.69
N PRO A 183 -19.53 4.17 9.63
CA PRO A 183 -19.37 3.29 10.79
C PRO A 183 -20.62 3.18 11.66
N ASN A 184 -21.42 4.24 11.76
CA ASN A 184 -22.69 4.23 12.49
C ASN A 184 -23.81 3.43 11.79
N MET A 185 -23.76 3.29 10.46
CA MET A 185 -24.74 2.53 9.68
C MET A 185 -24.52 1.01 9.81
N ASN A 186 -23.26 0.57 9.96
CA ASN A 186 -22.86 -0.80 10.26
C ASN A 186 -23.42 -1.85 9.26
N TRP A 187 -22.69 -2.06 8.16
CA TRP A 187 -23.02 -3.12 7.23
C TRP A 187 -23.13 -4.47 7.95
N THR A 188 -24.14 -5.28 7.62
CA THR A 188 -24.36 -6.58 8.29
C THR A 188 -24.31 -7.73 7.28
N GLY A 189 -23.38 -8.66 7.48
CA GLY A 189 -23.28 -9.93 6.77
C GLY A 189 -23.90 -11.06 7.57
N LEU A 190 -25.03 -11.60 7.11
CA LEU A 190 -25.68 -12.73 7.79
C LEU A 190 -24.95 -14.05 7.51
N PHE A 191 -24.96 -14.95 8.48
CA PHE A 191 -24.42 -16.30 8.36
C PHE A 191 -25.21 -17.32 9.18
N LYS A 192 -25.02 -18.61 8.91
CA LYS A 192 -25.44 -19.70 9.81
C LYS A 192 -24.25 -20.19 10.62
N PRO A 193 -24.40 -20.44 11.93
CA PRO A 193 -23.29 -20.91 12.77
C PRO A 193 -22.56 -22.11 12.15
N GLY A 194 -21.23 -22.03 12.07
CA GLY A 194 -20.39 -23.07 11.47
C GLY A 194 -20.23 -23.01 9.95
N GLU A 195 -20.86 -22.06 9.25
CA GLU A 195 -20.55 -21.81 7.84
C GLU A 195 -19.11 -21.32 7.67
N ARG A 196 -18.41 -21.86 6.66
CA ARG A 196 -17.21 -21.24 6.10
C ARG A 196 -17.64 -20.07 5.23
N ILE A 197 -17.28 -18.87 5.65
CA ILE A 197 -17.61 -17.65 4.95
C ILE A 197 -16.34 -17.12 4.28
N ARG A 198 -16.41 -16.94 2.96
CA ARG A 198 -15.42 -16.17 2.22
C ARG A 198 -15.74 -14.69 2.31
N LEU A 199 -14.83 -13.89 2.86
CA LEU A 199 -14.87 -12.45 2.77
C LEU A 199 -13.92 -12.01 1.65
N ARG A 200 -14.46 -11.35 0.63
CA ARG A 200 -13.71 -10.77 -0.48
C ARG A 200 -13.42 -9.32 -0.15
N LEU A 201 -12.26 -9.05 0.44
CA LEU A 201 -11.83 -7.73 0.85
C LEU A 201 -11.26 -6.98 -0.35
N ILE A 202 -11.74 -5.77 -0.57
CA ILE A 202 -11.28 -4.86 -1.63
C ILE A 202 -11.04 -3.51 -0.97
N ASN A 203 -9.85 -2.93 -1.15
CA ASN A 203 -9.61 -1.55 -0.75
C ASN A 203 -9.59 -0.65 -1.99
N GLY A 204 -10.71 0.00 -2.27
CA GLY A 204 -10.81 1.03 -3.32
C GLY A 204 -10.95 2.42 -2.70
N SER A 205 -10.07 2.71 -1.74
CA SER A 205 -9.90 4.04 -1.17
C SER A 205 -8.97 4.87 -2.05
N ALA A 206 -9.10 6.19 -2.00
CA ALA A 206 -8.18 7.08 -2.69
C ALA A 206 -6.78 7.12 -2.04
N MET A 207 -6.72 6.88 -0.73
CA MET A 207 -5.48 6.99 0.05
C MET A 207 -5.37 5.97 1.18
N THR A 208 -6.49 5.63 1.83
CA THR A 208 -6.43 4.98 3.14
C THR A 208 -5.95 3.53 3.09
N TYR A 209 -4.95 3.22 3.91
CA TYR A 209 -4.57 1.84 4.23
C TYR A 209 -5.34 1.39 5.46
N PHE A 210 -5.91 0.18 5.41
CA PHE A 210 -6.69 -0.36 6.51
C PHE A 210 -6.02 -1.54 7.18
N ASP A 211 -6.03 -1.56 8.51
CA ASP A 211 -5.72 -2.74 9.30
C ASP A 211 -7.03 -3.45 9.66
N VAL A 212 -7.25 -4.61 9.04
CA VAL A 212 -8.48 -5.38 9.09
C VAL A 212 -8.35 -6.51 10.11
N ARG A 213 -9.30 -6.61 11.03
CA ARG A 213 -9.40 -7.69 12.03
C ARG A 213 -10.84 -8.01 12.39
N ILE A 214 -11.04 -9.19 12.96
CA ILE A 214 -12.33 -9.62 13.51
C ILE A 214 -12.10 -10.16 14.93
N PRO A 215 -12.26 -9.35 15.99
CA PRO A 215 -11.96 -9.83 17.34
C PRO A 215 -12.77 -11.07 17.73
N GLY A 216 -12.06 -12.10 18.19
CA GLY A 216 -12.65 -13.41 18.50
C GLY A 216 -12.79 -14.36 17.30
N LEU A 217 -12.35 -13.97 16.10
CA LEU A 217 -12.42 -14.79 14.89
C LEU A 217 -11.17 -14.63 14.02
N LYS A 218 -10.46 -15.74 13.76
CA LYS A 218 -9.28 -15.74 12.89
C LYS A 218 -9.68 -15.68 11.42
N MET A 219 -8.81 -15.10 10.61
CA MET A 219 -8.95 -15.03 9.15
C MET A 219 -7.91 -15.94 8.50
N THR A 220 -8.35 -16.86 7.63
CA THR A 220 -7.44 -17.66 6.80
C THR A 220 -7.37 -17.06 5.40
N VAL A 221 -6.27 -16.39 5.08
CA VAL A 221 -6.01 -15.80 3.76
C VAL A 221 -5.79 -16.91 2.74
N VAL A 222 -6.56 -16.90 1.64
CA VAL A 222 -6.52 -17.92 0.58
C VAL A 222 -6.26 -17.34 -0.81
N ALA A 223 -6.44 -16.03 -1.00
CA ALA A 223 -6.04 -15.35 -2.22
C ALA A 223 -5.58 -13.91 -1.95
N SER A 224 -4.71 -13.41 -2.82
CA SER A 224 -4.23 -12.02 -2.90
C SER A 224 -4.27 -11.60 -4.37
N ASP A 225 -4.92 -10.48 -4.69
CA ASP A 225 -5.01 -9.94 -6.07
C ASP A 225 -5.49 -10.93 -7.12
N GLY A 226 -6.52 -11.69 -6.75
CA GLY A 226 -7.12 -12.74 -7.58
C GLY A 226 -6.29 -14.01 -7.72
N LEU A 227 -5.07 -14.07 -7.17
CA LEU A 227 -4.22 -15.24 -7.21
C LEU A 227 -4.32 -16.06 -5.93
N HIS A 228 -4.45 -17.37 -6.05
CA HIS A 228 -4.47 -18.28 -4.91
C HIS A 228 -3.10 -18.34 -4.23
N VAL A 229 -3.11 -18.23 -2.91
CA VAL A 229 -1.92 -18.40 -2.05
C VAL A 229 -2.03 -19.66 -1.21
N LYS A 230 -0.90 -20.17 -0.74
CA LYS A 230 -0.92 -21.20 0.33
C LYS A 230 -1.65 -20.61 1.54
N PRO A 231 -2.66 -21.29 2.12
CA PRO A 231 -3.46 -20.70 3.19
C PRO A 231 -2.65 -20.25 4.40
N VAL A 232 -2.89 -19.03 4.88
CA VAL A 232 -2.24 -18.46 6.08
C VAL A 232 -3.29 -17.93 7.03
N THR A 233 -3.30 -18.44 8.27
CA THR A 233 -4.24 -18.00 9.31
C THR A 233 -3.64 -16.89 10.16
N VAL A 234 -4.33 -15.75 10.22
CA VAL A 234 -3.91 -14.52 10.89
C VAL A 234 -5.03 -13.96 11.77
N ASP A 235 -4.66 -13.07 12.69
CA ASP A 235 -5.60 -12.29 13.51
C ASP A 235 -5.90 -10.93 12.86
N GLU A 236 -4.94 -10.39 12.09
CA GLU A 236 -5.02 -9.08 11.46
C GLU A 236 -4.23 -9.06 10.14
N LEU A 237 -4.67 -8.24 9.18
CA LEU A 237 -3.91 -7.96 7.96
C LEU A 237 -4.02 -6.47 7.61
N ARG A 238 -2.95 -5.90 7.06
CA ARG A 238 -3.01 -4.59 6.40
C ARG A 238 -3.39 -4.80 4.94
N ILE A 239 -4.31 -3.97 4.44
CA ILE A 239 -4.69 -3.90 3.04
C ILE A 239 -4.41 -2.49 2.52
N ALA A 240 -3.45 -2.37 1.61
CA ALA A 240 -3.10 -1.11 0.95
C ALA A 240 -4.17 -0.72 -0.07
N VAL A 241 -4.11 0.52 -0.56
CA VAL A 241 -4.97 0.97 -1.66
C VAL A 241 -4.81 0.02 -2.86
N ALA A 242 -5.93 -0.31 -3.47
CA ALA A 242 -6.09 -1.16 -4.63
C ALA A 242 -5.90 -2.67 -4.43
N GLU A 243 -5.32 -3.10 -3.32
CA GLU A 243 -5.16 -4.52 -3.01
C GLU A 243 -6.52 -5.21 -2.78
N THR A 244 -6.52 -6.52 -3.04
CA THR A 244 -7.63 -7.40 -2.72
C THR A 244 -7.15 -8.65 -2.00
N PHE A 245 -7.91 -9.08 -0.99
CA PHE A 245 -7.67 -10.32 -0.26
C PHE A 245 -8.94 -11.12 -0.14
N ASP A 246 -8.82 -12.44 -0.31
CA ASP A 246 -9.89 -13.35 0.07
C ASP A 246 -9.51 -14.10 1.33
N VAL A 247 -10.36 -14.01 2.33
CA VAL A 247 -10.18 -14.71 3.61
C VAL A 247 -11.36 -15.61 3.92
N ILE A 248 -11.08 -16.77 4.50
CA ILE A 248 -12.08 -17.68 5.05
C ILE A 248 -12.19 -17.46 6.54
N VAL A 249 -13.42 -17.36 7.04
CA VAL A 249 -13.74 -17.28 8.47
C VAL A 249 -14.84 -18.28 8.81
N GLU A 250 -14.80 -18.85 10.00
CA GLU A 250 -15.78 -19.83 10.51
C GLU A 250 -16.40 -19.35 11.82
N PRO A 251 -17.38 -18.42 11.77
CA PRO A 251 -17.97 -17.88 12.98
C PRO A 251 -18.91 -18.87 13.67
N ALA A 252 -18.85 -18.90 15.00
CA ALA A 252 -19.84 -19.57 15.84
C ALA A 252 -21.12 -18.74 15.96
N GLU A 253 -22.10 -19.21 16.73
CA GLU A 253 -23.31 -18.44 17.00
C GLU A 253 -22.98 -17.11 17.70
N GLY A 254 -23.56 -16.01 17.19
CA GLY A 254 -23.40 -14.68 17.78
C GLY A 254 -23.19 -13.61 16.73
N ALA A 255 -22.42 -12.58 17.10
CA ALA A 255 -21.99 -11.53 16.19
C ALA A 255 -20.51 -11.23 16.38
N TYR A 256 -19.88 -10.79 15.30
CA TYR A 256 -18.47 -10.43 15.25
C TYR A 256 -18.32 -9.12 14.48
N THR A 257 -17.54 -8.17 15.01
CA THR A 257 -17.26 -6.91 14.32
C THR A 257 -16.15 -7.13 13.31
N LEU A 258 -16.44 -6.99 12.02
CA LEU A 258 -15.42 -6.80 10.99
C LEU A 258 -14.94 -5.35 11.08
N PHE A 259 -13.71 -5.16 11.53
CA PHE A 259 -13.16 -3.86 11.87
C PHE A 259 -11.99 -3.53 10.97
N ALA A 260 -12.02 -2.37 10.33
CA ALA A 260 -10.98 -1.89 9.43
C ALA A 260 -10.56 -0.49 9.88
N GLN A 261 -9.50 -0.38 10.68
CA GLN A 261 -8.99 0.92 11.16
C GLN A 261 -7.99 1.52 10.20
N SER A 262 -7.96 2.84 10.10
CA SER A 262 -6.94 3.53 9.30
C SER A 262 -5.54 3.34 9.90
N MET A 263 -4.52 3.29 9.05
CA MET A 263 -3.11 3.11 9.46
C MET A 263 -2.64 4.18 10.47
N ASP A 264 -3.12 5.41 10.33
CA ASP A 264 -2.83 6.56 11.20
C ASP A 264 -3.65 6.56 12.52
N ARG A 265 -4.54 5.58 12.73
CA ARG A 265 -5.43 5.44 13.90
C ARG A 265 -6.30 6.66 14.16
N THR A 266 -6.78 7.32 13.11
CA THR A 266 -7.70 8.46 13.22
C THR A 266 -9.17 8.09 13.04
N GLY A 267 -9.45 6.88 12.54
CA GLY A 267 -10.79 6.32 12.53
C GLY A 267 -10.83 4.89 12.01
N TYR A 268 -12.03 4.43 11.66
CA TYR A 268 -12.25 3.08 11.17
C TYR A 268 -13.52 2.98 10.33
N ALA A 269 -13.57 1.99 9.45
CA ALA A 269 -14.78 1.41 8.90
C ALA A 269 -15.18 0.17 9.70
N ARG A 270 -16.47 -0.15 9.78
CA ARG A 270 -16.93 -1.39 10.42
C ARG A 270 -18.16 -2.00 9.76
N GLY A 271 -18.27 -3.31 9.95
CA GLY A 271 -19.47 -4.09 9.72
C GLY A 271 -19.62 -5.17 10.78
N THR A 272 -20.72 -5.90 10.73
CA THR A 272 -21.03 -7.00 11.65
C THR A 272 -21.31 -8.27 10.85
N LEU A 273 -20.59 -9.34 11.16
CA LEU A 273 -21.04 -10.69 10.81
C LEU A 273 -22.00 -11.14 11.90
N ALA A 274 -23.23 -11.53 11.55
CA ALA A 274 -24.27 -11.87 12.52
C ALA A 274 -25.00 -13.17 12.16
N SER A 275 -25.22 -14.04 13.15
CA SER A 275 -25.99 -15.27 12.98
C SER A 275 -27.49 -15.03 12.78
N ARG A 276 -27.98 -13.84 13.13
CA ARG A 276 -29.37 -13.39 12.90
C ARG A 276 -29.47 -11.87 12.76
N PRO A 277 -30.51 -11.35 12.07
CA PRO A 277 -30.72 -9.91 11.94
C PRO A 277 -30.78 -9.19 13.29
N GLY A 278 -30.19 -7.99 13.34
CA GLY A 278 -30.21 -7.09 14.50
C GLY A 278 -29.19 -7.40 15.59
N LEU A 279 -28.42 -8.50 15.50
CA LEU A 279 -27.28 -8.70 16.39
C LEU A 279 -26.12 -7.76 16.00
N GLN A 280 -25.42 -7.26 17.00
CA GLN A 280 -24.20 -6.46 16.85
C GLN A 280 -23.19 -6.88 17.92
N ALA A 281 -21.91 -6.83 17.56
CA ALA A 281 -20.81 -7.02 18.50
C ALA A 281 -20.25 -5.67 18.96
N ALA A 282 -19.48 -5.70 20.04
CA ALA A 282 -18.78 -4.51 20.53
C ALA A 282 -17.83 -3.98 19.45
N VAL A 283 -17.75 -2.66 19.34
CA VAL A 283 -16.74 -2.01 18.50
C VAL A 283 -15.42 -2.04 19.27
N PRO A 284 -14.34 -2.59 18.69
CA PRO A 284 -13.03 -2.57 19.31
C PRO A 284 -12.55 -1.12 19.49
N PRO A 285 -11.78 -0.81 20.54
CA PRO A 285 -11.06 0.46 20.59
C PRO A 285 -10.06 0.53 19.43
N LEU A 286 -9.75 1.76 19.02
CA LEU A 286 -8.60 2.03 18.15
C LEU A 286 -7.32 1.63 18.89
N ASP A 287 -6.36 1.07 18.16
CA ASP A 287 -5.02 0.84 18.71
C ASP A 287 -4.31 2.18 18.98
N PRO A 288 -3.28 2.20 19.86
CA PRO A 288 -2.43 3.36 20.04
C PRO A 288 -1.83 3.84 18.72
N ARG A 289 -1.70 5.16 18.58
CA ARG A 289 -1.06 5.78 17.42
C ARG A 289 0.42 5.43 17.38
N PRO A 290 0.93 4.87 16.28
CA PRO A 290 2.36 4.71 16.12
C PRO A 290 3.02 6.04 15.79
N LEU A 291 4.34 6.10 15.96
CA LEU A 291 5.20 7.13 15.40
C LEU A 291 6.14 6.47 14.39
N LEU A 292 6.43 7.17 13.31
CA LEU A 292 7.51 6.80 12.41
C LEU A 292 8.85 6.83 13.17
N SER A 293 9.72 5.89 12.82
CA SER A 293 11.10 5.83 13.29
C SER A 293 12.08 6.14 12.15
N MET A 294 13.34 6.37 12.48
CA MET A 294 14.39 6.52 11.44
C MET A 294 14.57 5.25 10.59
N ASP A 295 14.29 4.06 11.16
CA ASP A 295 14.30 2.81 10.37
C ASP A 295 13.16 2.76 9.35
N ASP A 296 12.00 3.33 9.69
CA ASP A 296 10.89 3.45 8.74
C ASP A 296 11.23 4.37 7.57
N MET A 297 12.13 5.34 7.78
CA MET A 297 12.61 6.25 6.75
C MET A 297 13.81 5.71 5.94
N GLY A 298 14.23 4.45 6.15
CA GLY A 298 15.41 3.89 5.46
C GLY A 298 16.74 4.46 5.97
N MET A 299 16.74 5.02 7.19
CA MET A 299 17.88 5.65 7.86
C MET A 299 18.38 4.83 9.05
N ALA A 300 18.07 3.53 9.07
CA ALA A 300 18.59 2.61 10.08
C ALA A 300 20.12 2.55 10.08
N GLY A 301 20.72 2.46 11.27
CA GLY A 301 22.17 2.37 11.42
C GLY A 301 22.93 3.70 11.34
N MET A 302 22.22 4.83 11.27
CA MET A 302 22.79 6.16 11.57
C MET A 302 23.10 6.31 13.06
N GLU A 303 23.96 5.46 13.64
CA GLU A 303 24.42 5.60 15.02
C GLU A 303 25.80 6.29 15.13
N HIS A 304 25.81 7.36 15.94
CA HIS A 304 26.88 7.80 16.84
C HIS A 304 28.24 8.31 16.32
N GLY A 305 28.33 9.00 15.17
CA GLY A 305 29.58 9.77 14.94
C GLY A 305 29.80 10.52 13.64
N SER A 306 28.94 10.40 12.63
CA SER A 306 29.23 10.92 11.28
C SER A 306 28.51 12.22 10.91
N MET A 307 27.99 12.97 11.89
CA MET A 307 27.77 14.40 11.66
C MET A 307 29.13 15.08 11.60
N ASN A 308 29.79 15.01 10.46
CA ASN A 308 30.91 15.88 10.16
C ASN A 308 30.41 17.32 10.35
N HIS A 309 30.96 17.98 11.36
CA HIS A 309 30.86 19.41 11.56
C HIS A 309 31.45 20.14 10.34
N ALA A 310 30.69 20.27 9.27
CA ALA A 310 31.00 21.16 8.15
C ALA A 310 30.63 22.60 8.55
N ALA A 311 31.26 23.12 9.60
CA ALA A 311 31.27 24.54 9.96
C ALA A 311 32.43 24.85 10.93
N ALA A 312 33.68 24.61 10.52
CA ALA A 312 34.86 25.30 11.07
C ALA A 312 36.04 25.21 10.09
N PRO A 313 36.74 26.31 9.75
CA PRO A 313 37.94 26.26 8.94
C PRO A 313 39.13 25.93 9.85
N ALA A 314 39.73 24.76 9.68
CA ALA A 314 41.02 24.45 10.27
C ALA A 314 41.91 23.73 9.27
N THR A 315 42.93 24.45 8.85
CA THR A 315 44.07 24.02 8.04
C THR A 315 44.80 22.85 8.69
N HIS A 316 44.87 21.68 8.05
CA HIS A 316 46.01 20.78 8.24
C HIS A 316 46.25 19.90 7.00
N ASP A 317 47.47 20.04 6.49
CA ASP A 317 48.15 19.28 5.46
C ASP A 317 48.47 17.86 5.95
N MET A 318 48.14 16.84 5.15
CA MET A 318 48.61 15.45 5.32
C MET A 318 48.82 14.82 3.94
N SER A 319 49.91 15.20 3.29
CA SER A 319 50.53 14.42 2.23
C SER A 319 51.11 13.12 2.78
N GLY A 320 50.67 11.98 2.24
CA GLY A 320 51.43 10.73 2.31
C GLY A 320 50.67 9.53 2.87
N MET A 321 49.96 8.81 1.99
CA MET A 321 49.70 7.38 2.17
C MET A 321 49.70 6.71 0.78
N ASP A 322 50.67 5.82 0.61
CA ASP A 322 51.01 5.04 -0.58
C ASP A 322 50.11 3.80 -0.65
N HIS A 323 49.36 3.64 -1.74
CA HIS A 323 48.45 2.51 -1.97
C HIS A 323 49.09 1.34 -2.72
N SER A 324 50.41 1.29 -2.86
CA SER A 324 51.10 0.18 -3.52
C SER A 324 51.37 -0.98 -2.56
N LYS A 325 50.33 -1.78 -2.25
CA LYS A 325 50.41 -3.21 -1.87
C LYS A 325 49.07 -3.72 -1.33
N MET A 326 48.21 -4.22 -2.22
CA MET A 326 47.36 -5.38 -1.91
C MET A 326 47.20 -6.19 -3.20
N GLY A 327 47.80 -7.38 -3.20
CA GLY A 327 47.84 -8.28 -4.34
C GLY A 327 46.51 -9.00 -4.56
N HIS A 328 46.17 -9.16 -5.83
CA HIS A 328 45.13 -10.07 -6.30
C HIS A 328 45.64 -11.50 -6.20
N ASP A 329 45.07 -12.31 -5.30
CA ASP A 329 45.13 -13.76 -5.41
C ASP A 329 43.71 -14.34 -5.37
N ALA A 330 43.37 -15.00 -6.47
CA ALA A 330 42.12 -15.69 -6.70
C ALA A 330 42.19 -17.12 -6.15
N MET A 331 41.14 -17.56 -5.46
CA MET A 331 40.89 -18.98 -5.17
C MET A 331 39.47 -19.34 -5.62
N PRO A 332 39.29 -20.38 -6.45
CA PRO A 332 37.98 -20.76 -7.00
C PRO A 332 37.29 -21.82 -6.13
N GLY A 333 35.96 -21.74 -6.07
CA GLY A 333 35.10 -22.89 -5.74
C GLY A 333 34.58 -22.93 -4.30
N MET A 334 33.44 -22.28 -4.07
CA MET A 334 32.39 -22.77 -3.17
C MET A 334 31.03 -22.39 -3.74
N ASP A 335 30.25 -23.42 -4.08
CA ASP A 335 28.83 -23.31 -4.42
C ASP A 335 28.05 -22.74 -3.22
N HIS A 336 27.43 -21.58 -3.39
CA HIS A 336 26.42 -21.08 -2.47
C HIS A 336 25.04 -21.24 -3.09
N ALA A 337 24.55 -22.48 -3.05
CA ALA A 337 23.12 -22.75 -3.12
C ALA A 337 22.44 -22.18 -1.87
N GLN A 338 21.45 -21.31 -2.10
CA GLN A 338 20.32 -20.96 -1.22
C GLN A 338 20.59 -20.99 0.30
N THR A 339 21.23 -19.94 0.81
CA THR A 339 21.01 -19.46 2.18
C THR A 339 20.00 -18.31 2.12
N PRO A 340 19.06 -18.17 3.09
CA PRO A 340 18.25 -16.97 3.17
C PRO A 340 19.19 -15.80 3.43
N ALA A 341 19.20 -14.83 2.52
CA ALA A 341 20.05 -13.65 2.60
C ALA A 341 19.90 -13.02 4.00
N GLN A 342 21.04 -12.86 4.69
CA GLN A 342 21.08 -12.14 5.96
C GLN A 342 20.50 -10.73 5.78
N LYS A 343 19.67 -10.34 6.75
CA LYS A 343 19.01 -9.05 6.93
C LYS A 343 20.01 -7.91 7.22
N THR A 344 21.03 -7.76 6.39
CA THR A 344 22.00 -6.67 6.55
C THR A 344 21.55 -5.50 5.69
N PRO A 345 21.32 -4.30 6.25
CA PRO A 345 21.05 -3.10 5.47
C PRO A 345 22.13 -2.92 4.40
N THR A 346 21.72 -2.77 3.16
CA THR A 346 22.63 -2.57 2.04
C THR A 346 22.75 -1.07 1.77
N PRO A 347 23.95 -0.48 1.89
CA PRO A 347 24.16 0.93 1.56
C PRO A 347 23.67 1.23 0.14
N GLN A 348 22.92 2.32 -0.02
CA GLN A 348 22.40 2.74 -1.32
C GLN A 348 23.38 3.71 -2.00
N SER A 349 23.55 3.55 -3.31
CA SER A 349 24.31 4.50 -4.13
C SER A 349 23.34 5.33 -4.97
N HIS A 350 23.26 6.63 -4.72
CA HIS A 350 22.32 7.52 -5.38
C HIS A 350 22.85 8.04 -6.73
N PRO A 351 21.99 8.17 -7.76
CA PRO A 351 22.37 8.76 -9.04
C PRO A 351 22.68 10.26 -8.90
N GLU A 352 23.49 10.80 -9.82
CA GLU A 352 23.91 12.21 -9.82
C GLU A 352 22.72 13.18 -9.86
N SER A 353 21.60 12.77 -10.48
CA SER A 353 20.36 13.54 -10.57
C SER A 353 19.72 13.87 -9.23
N GLU A 354 20.07 13.16 -8.16
CA GLU A 354 19.53 13.42 -6.83
C GLU A 354 20.42 14.36 -6.01
N ASN A 355 21.69 14.50 -6.40
CA ASN A 355 22.64 15.30 -5.65
C ASN A 355 22.33 16.81 -5.76
N ASN A 356 22.19 17.48 -4.61
CA ASN A 356 21.78 18.89 -4.50
C ASN A 356 20.49 19.21 -5.28
N ASN A 357 19.60 18.23 -5.41
CA ASN A 357 18.35 18.42 -6.13
C ASN A 357 17.31 19.12 -5.23
N PRO A 358 16.77 20.29 -5.62
CA PRO A 358 15.82 21.04 -4.80
C PRO A 358 14.42 20.37 -4.71
N LEU A 359 14.23 19.21 -5.34
CA LEU A 359 13.04 18.36 -5.25
C LEU A 359 13.30 17.04 -4.52
N VAL A 360 14.50 16.89 -3.92
CA VAL A 360 14.86 15.73 -3.10
C VAL A 360 15.30 16.26 -1.74
N ASP A 361 14.45 16.12 -0.72
CA ASP A 361 14.80 16.45 0.67
C ASP A 361 15.30 15.24 1.46
N MET A 362 14.97 14.02 0.99
CA MET A 362 15.34 12.77 1.62
C MET A 362 15.73 11.67 0.64
N GLN A 363 16.66 10.83 1.09
CA GLN A 363 17.19 9.67 0.39
C GLN A 363 17.36 8.51 1.37
N ALA A 364 16.93 7.31 0.99
CA ALA A 364 17.21 6.12 1.79
C ALA A 364 18.71 5.83 1.77
N MET A 365 19.34 5.74 2.93
CA MET A 365 20.80 5.52 3.03
C MET A 365 21.15 4.03 3.04
N SER A 366 20.24 3.21 3.53
CA SER A 366 20.33 1.78 3.44
C SER A 366 18.95 1.16 3.26
N THR A 367 18.85 0.14 2.43
CA THR A 367 17.60 -0.60 2.23
C THR A 367 17.81 -2.05 2.65
N SER A 368 16.73 -2.68 3.08
CA SER A 368 16.67 -4.11 3.34
C SER A 368 15.31 -4.62 2.89
N PRO A 369 15.21 -5.87 2.38
CA PRO A 369 13.91 -6.47 2.13
C PRO A 369 13.12 -6.56 3.44
N LYS A 370 11.96 -5.88 3.51
CA LYS A 370 11.06 -5.89 4.67
C LYS A 370 9.80 -6.73 4.43
N LEU A 371 9.91 -7.82 3.67
CA LEU A 371 8.75 -8.67 3.36
C LEU A 371 8.14 -9.34 4.60
N ASP A 372 8.95 -9.56 5.64
CA ASP A 372 8.53 -10.14 6.93
C ASP A 372 8.22 -9.08 8.00
N ASP A 373 8.26 -7.79 7.65
CA ASP A 373 7.83 -6.71 8.53
C ASP A 373 6.31 -6.51 8.37
N PRO A 374 5.51 -6.62 9.45
CA PRO A 374 4.08 -6.32 9.40
C PRO A 374 3.77 -4.83 9.18
N GLY A 375 4.77 -3.95 9.35
CA GLY A 375 4.65 -2.51 9.13
C GLY A 375 4.31 -1.71 10.38
N ILE A 376 4.38 -0.39 10.23
CA ILE A 376 4.19 0.59 11.31
C ILE A 376 2.84 0.40 12.01
N GLY A 377 2.84 0.39 13.34
CA GLY A 377 1.64 0.19 14.17
C GLY A 377 1.13 -1.26 14.25
N LEU A 378 1.83 -2.20 13.63
CA LEU A 378 1.50 -3.63 13.66
C LEU A 378 2.62 -4.49 14.29
N ARG A 379 3.82 -3.94 14.44
CA ARG A 379 4.92 -4.56 15.19
C ARG A 379 4.56 -4.70 16.67
N ASP A 380 4.84 -5.86 17.24
CA ASP A 380 4.68 -6.19 18.66
C ASP A 380 3.29 -5.89 19.26
N ASN A 381 2.24 -5.87 18.43
CA ASN A 381 0.87 -5.55 18.87
C ASN A 381 0.11 -6.72 19.53
N GLY A 382 0.80 -7.85 19.76
CA GLY A 382 0.26 -9.06 20.38
C GLY A 382 -0.64 -9.91 19.48
N ARG A 383 -0.72 -9.62 18.18
CA ARG A 383 -1.55 -10.34 17.19
C ARG A 383 -0.68 -11.00 16.13
N ARG A 384 -1.17 -12.08 15.52
CA ARG A 384 -0.55 -12.62 14.30
C ARG A 384 -0.98 -11.75 13.11
N VAL A 385 -0.09 -10.89 12.66
CA VAL A 385 -0.32 -9.99 11.51
C VAL A 385 0.20 -10.62 10.24
N LEU A 386 -0.57 -10.59 9.14
CA LEU A 386 -0.12 -11.03 7.82
C LEU A 386 1.07 -10.19 7.34
N THR A 387 2.09 -10.85 6.81
CA THR A 387 3.24 -10.20 6.14
C THR A 387 3.35 -10.70 4.70
N TYR A 388 3.98 -9.95 3.80
CA TYR A 388 4.17 -10.41 2.42
C TYR A 388 5.03 -11.69 2.33
N ALA A 389 5.93 -11.93 3.30
CA ALA A 389 6.72 -13.16 3.38
C ALA A 389 5.86 -14.43 3.65
N ASP A 390 4.64 -14.26 4.16
CA ASP A 390 3.69 -15.34 4.34
C ASP A 390 3.00 -15.75 3.03
N LEU A 391 2.86 -14.81 2.10
CA LEU A 391 2.17 -15.04 0.83
C LEU A 391 3.07 -15.84 -0.11
N ARG A 392 2.67 -17.09 -0.36
CA ARG A 392 3.38 -18.00 -1.26
C ARG A 392 2.46 -18.50 -2.35
N SER A 393 2.97 -18.50 -3.58
CA SER A 393 2.26 -19.05 -4.73
C SER A 393 1.91 -20.53 -4.51
N THR A 394 0.79 -20.94 -5.09
CA THR A 394 0.35 -22.35 -5.12
C THR A 394 0.98 -23.14 -6.27
N PHE A 395 1.70 -22.46 -7.15
CA PHE A 395 2.42 -23.01 -8.29
C PHE A 395 3.84 -22.45 -8.34
N GLU A 396 4.76 -23.20 -8.94
CA GLU A 396 6.14 -22.74 -9.21
C GLU A 396 6.15 -21.66 -10.29
N ASP A 397 7.17 -20.81 -10.30
CA ASP A 397 7.34 -19.82 -11.37
C ASP A 397 7.36 -20.50 -12.75
N PRO A 398 6.37 -20.23 -13.62
CA PRO A 398 6.24 -20.92 -14.90
C PRO A 398 7.36 -20.56 -15.90
N ASP A 399 8.02 -19.42 -15.72
CA ASP A 399 9.12 -18.99 -16.61
C ASP A 399 10.46 -19.55 -16.12
N GLY A 400 10.73 -19.51 -14.82
CA GLY A 400 11.89 -20.14 -14.16
C GLY A 400 13.27 -19.58 -14.53
N ARG A 401 13.37 -18.62 -15.46
CA ARG A 401 14.64 -17.97 -15.82
C ARG A 401 15.04 -16.97 -14.73
N GLU A 402 16.34 -16.76 -14.56
CA GLU A 402 16.81 -15.59 -13.79
C GLU A 402 16.59 -14.29 -14.58
N PRO A 403 16.40 -13.15 -13.91
CA PRO A 403 16.34 -11.85 -14.57
C PRO A 403 17.61 -11.56 -15.37
N SER A 404 17.43 -11.12 -16.61
CA SER A 404 18.53 -10.75 -17.51
C SER A 404 19.17 -9.40 -17.17
N ARG A 405 18.44 -8.54 -16.46
CA ARG A 405 18.93 -7.29 -15.88
C ARG A 405 18.06 -6.86 -14.70
N THR A 406 18.62 -5.97 -13.89
CA THR A 406 17.92 -5.23 -12.85
C THR A 406 17.77 -3.78 -13.28
N ILE A 407 16.58 -3.22 -13.07
CA ILE A 407 16.31 -1.78 -13.12
C ILE A 407 16.06 -1.37 -11.67
N GLU A 408 16.94 -0.55 -11.13
CA GLU A 408 16.77 0.04 -9.81
C GLU A 408 16.18 1.44 -10.01
N LEU A 409 15.13 1.75 -9.26
CA LEU A 409 14.45 3.03 -9.25
C LEU A 409 14.45 3.54 -7.82
N HIS A 410 14.84 4.79 -7.60
CA HIS A 410 14.83 5.38 -6.26
C HIS A 410 13.61 6.26 -6.10
N LEU A 411 12.67 5.89 -5.21
CA LEU A 411 11.59 6.80 -4.84
C LEU A 411 12.20 8.03 -4.16
N THR A 412 12.05 9.18 -4.80
CA THR A 412 12.59 10.45 -4.36
C THR A 412 11.46 11.45 -4.22
N GLY A 413 11.61 12.42 -3.33
CA GLY A 413 10.57 13.40 -3.14
C GLY A 413 10.98 14.57 -2.27
N HIS A 414 10.04 15.51 -2.17
CA HIS A 414 10.12 16.65 -1.30
C HIS A 414 8.78 16.85 -0.61
N MET A 415 8.78 16.65 0.70
CA MET A 415 7.58 16.60 1.53
C MET A 415 6.88 17.97 1.60
N GLU A 416 7.63 19.03 1.91
CA GLU A 416 7.09 20.41 1.98
C GLU A 416 6.49 20.89 0.65
N LYS A 417 7.05 20.44 -0.49
CA LYS A 417 6.55 20.79 -1.83
C LYS A 417 5.52 19.79 -2.35
N TYR A 418 5.28 18.71 -1.63
CA TYR A 418 4.43 17.59 -2.01
C TYR A 418 4.74 17.12 -3.45
N ALA A 419 6.01 16.82 -3.70
CA ALA A 419 6.54 16.45 -5.00
C ALA A 419 7.23 15.08 -4.93
N TRP A 420 6.97 14.23 -5.93
CA TRP A 420 7.49 12.86 -6.00
C TRP A 420 8.08 12.57 -7.38
N SER A 421 9.15 11.79 -7.40
CA SER A 421 9.89 11.38 -8.60
C SER A 421 10.54 10.00 -8.42
N PHE A 422 11.04 9.45 -9.53
CA PHE A 422 12.02 8.38 -9.48
C PHE A 422 13.39 8.93 -9.89
N ASP A 423 14.43 8.53 -9.18
CA ASP A 423 15.83 8.89 -9.47
C ASP A 423 16.10 10.41 -9.47
N GLY A 424 15.30 11.19 -8.71
CA GLY A 424 15.32 12.66 -8.73
C GLY A 424 14.77 13.28 -10.02
N VAL A 425 14.19 12.48 -10.93
CA VAL A 425 13.68 12.91 -12.23
C VAL A 425 12.15 12.98 -12.22
N LYS A 426 11.61 14.19 -12.36
CA LYS A 426 10.15 14.38 -12.46
C LYS A 426 9.60 13.68 -13.71
N PHE A 427 8.37 13.20 -13.61
CA PHE A 427 7.71 12.42 -14.67
C PHE A 427 7.73 13.10 -16.05
N SER A 428 7.57 14.43 -16.13
CA SER A 428 7.59 15.18 -17.40
C SER A 428 8.91 15.09 -18.18
N ASP A 429 9.99 14.78 -17.46
CA ASP A 429 11.36 14.74 -18.01
C ASP A 429 11.90 13.30 -18.07
N ALA A 430 11.15 12.34 -17.50
CA ALA A 430 11.53 10.95 -17.44
C ALA A 430 11.47 10.29 -18.83
N LYS A 431 12.46 9.45 -19.13
CA LYS A 431 12.42 8.58 -20.31
C LYS A 431 11.64 7.31 -19.96
N PRO A 432 10.86 6.75 -20.90
CA PRO A 432 10.21 5.46 -20.68
C PRO A 432 11.21 4.34 -20.39
N LEU A 433 10.84 3.42 -19.49
CA LEU A 433 11.57 2.18 -19.31
C LEU A 433 11.38 1.29 -20.54
N MET A 434 12.45 1.16 -21.33
CA MET A 434 12.42 0.37 -22.55
C MET A 434 12.58 -1.12 -22.22
N LEU A 435 11.54 -1.93 -22.40
CA LEU A 435 11.55 -3.38 -22.22
C LEU A 435 11.53 -4.10 -23.57
N LYS A 436 12.24 -5.23 -23.69
CA LYS A 436 12.19 -6.07 -24.90
C LYS A 436 11.17 -7.19 -24.72
N TYR A 437 10.44 -7.53 -25.79
CA TYR A 437 9.49 -8.64 -25.74
C TYR A 437 10.21 -9.96 -25.36
N GLY A 438 9.68 -10.67 -24.36
CA GLY A 438 10.27 -11.91 -23.82
C GLY A 438 11.45 -11.72 -22.86
N GLU A 439 11.85 -10.47 -22.59
CA GLU A 439 12.86 -10.14 -21.59
C GLU A 439 12.33 -10.39 -20.17
N ARG A 440 13.21 -10.90 -19.31
CA ARG A 440 12.95 -10.99 -17.88
C ARG A 440 13.76 -9.92 -17.16
N VAL A 441 13.06 -9.02 -16.48
CA VAL A 441 13.66 -7.86 -15.79
C VAL A 441 13.25 -7.91 -14.33
N ARG A 442 14.19 -7.62 -13.43
CA ARG A 442 13.90 -7.32 -12.03
C ARG A 442 13.77 -5.80 -11.89
N VAL A 443 12.66 -5.32 -11.38
CA VAL A 443 12.55 -3.93 -10.95
C VAL A 443 12.73 -3.91 -9.44
N VAL A 444 13.65 -3.08 -8.96
CA VAL A 444 13.87 -2.80 -7.54
C VAL A 444 13.46 -1.36 -7.32
N LEU A 445 12.67 -1.12 -6.29
CA LEU A 445 12.20 0.19 -5.86
C LEU A 445 12.81 0.55 -4.51
#